data_AF-A0A1H6JTL1-F1
#
_entry.id   AF-A0A1H6JTL1-F1
#
_cell.length_a   1.000
_cell.length_b   1.000
_cell.length_c   1.000
_cell.angle_alpha   90.00
_cell.angle_beta   90.00
_cell.angle_gamma   90.00
#
_symmetry.space_group_name_H-M   'P 1'
#
loop_
_entity.id
_entity.type
_entity.pdbx_description
1 polymer ?
#
loop_
_entity_poly.entity_id
_entity_poly.type
_entity_poly.pdbx_seq_one_letter_code
_entity_poly.pdbx_strand_id
1 'polypeptide(L)'
;ITLLEYKAELYGCHVVQVEAAGTTRECASCGVETAKPIWVREHSCPSCGFECDRDANAAMNVLQRGFSELGLEWPEDTPVETALPTDTHSVSAKRVIETGSPCLKEPTKAATRQG
;
A
#
# COMPACT_ATOMS: atom_id res chain seq x y z
N ILE A 1 -16.10 4.85 8.00
CA ILE A 1 -14.93 3.95 8.07
C ILE A 1 -14.54 3.52 9.49
N THR A 2 -15.39 3.77 10.49
CA THR A 2 -15.12 3.58 11.93
C THR A 2 -14.66 2.17 12.31
N LEU A 3 -15.20 1.13 11.69
CA LEU A 3 -14.77 -0.26 11.96
C LEU A 3 -13.31 -0.50 11.52
N LEU A 4 -12.89 0.06 10.39
CA LEU A 4 -11.53 -0.09 9.88
C LEU A 4 -10.54 0.69 10.74
N GLU A 5 -10.88 1.91 11.14
CA GLU A 5 -10.05 2.74 12.03
C GLU A 5 -9.83 2.04 13.38
N TYR A 6 -10.90 1.56 14.02
CA TYR A 6 -10.82 0.82 15.28
C TYR A 6 -9.93 -0.42 15.15
N LYS A 7 -10.12 -1.22 14.10
CA LYS A 7 -9.32 -2.45 13.90
C LYS A 7 -7.86 -2.12 13.60
N ALA A 8 -7.61 -1.05 12.85
CA ALA A 8 -6.27 -0.61 12.54
C ALA A 8 -5.53 -0.15 13.79
N GLU A 9 -6.16 0.66 14.65
CA GLU A 9 -5.61 1.06 15.95
C GLU A 9 -5.28 -0.16 16.82
N LEU A 10 -6.19 -1.15 16.87
CA LEU A 10 -6.02 -2.37 17.66
C LEU A 10 -4.80 -3.21 17.21
N TYR A 11 -4.49 -3.23 15.92
CA TYR A 11 -3.41 -4.06 15.35
C TYR A 11 -2.18 -3.26 14.90
N GLY A 12 -2.12 -1.95 15.20
CA GLY A 12 -1.01 -1.08 14.79
C GLY A 12 -0.92 -0.87 13.27
N CYS A 13 -2.05 -0.95 12.56
CA CYS A 13 -2.14 -0.63 11.14
C CYS A 13 -2.53 0.85 10.94
N HIS A 14 -2.24 1.38 9.76
CA HIS A 14 -2.66 2.72 9.35
C HIS A 14 -3.78 2.63 8.30
N VAL A 15 -4.78 3.51 8.41
CA VAL A 15 -5.91 3.59 7.45
C VAL A 15 -5.95 5.01 6.92
N VAL A 16 -5.88 5.13 5.58
CA VAL A 16 -5.98 6.40 4.86
C VAL A 16 -7.19 6.31 3.93
N GLN A 17 -7.97 7.38 3.89
CA GLN A 17 -9.02 7.54 2.89
C GLN A 17 -8.45 8.29 1.69
N VAL A 18 -8.79 7.82 0.49
CA VAL A 18 -8.40 8.44 -0.78
C VAL A 18 -9.64 8.84 -1.56
N GLU A 19 -9.50 9.78 -2.48
CA GLU A 19 -10.57 10.11 -3.43
C GLU A 19 -10.92 8.86 -4.24
N ALA A 20 -12.21 8.50 -4.28
CA ALA A 20 -12.70 7.29 -4.93
C ALA A 20 -13.19 7.53 -6.36
N ALA A 21 -13.52 8.77 -6.71
CA ALA A 21 -13.98 9.14 -8.03
C ALA A 21 -12.95 8.74 -9.10
N GLY A 22 -13.43 8.18 -10.21
CA GLY A 22 -12.59 7.79 -11.35
C GLY A 22 -11.91 6.42 -11.22
N THR A 23 -11.76 5.85 -10.00
CA THR A 23 -10.98 4.61 -9.77
C THR A 23 -11.44 3.40 -10.60
N THR A 24 -12.73 3.31 -10.93
CA THR A 24 -13.25 2.22 -11.78
C THR A 24 -13.08 2.47 -13.28
N ARG A 25 -12.74 3.69 -13.70
CA ARG A 25 -12.66 4.12 -15.11
C ARG A 25 -11.21 4.40 -15.55
N GLU A 26 -10.43 5.05 -14.71
CA GLU A 26 -8.99 5.28 -14.91
C GLU A 26 -8.24 3.94 -14.93
N CYS A 27 -7.35 3.77 -15.90
CA CYS A 27 -6.51 2.59 -15.98
C CYS A 27 -5.40 2.65 -14.94
N ALA A 28 -5.30 1.63 -14.07
CA ALA A 28 -4.23 1.57 -13.07
C ALA A 28 -2.82 1.43 -13.66
N SER A 29 -2.71 1.05 -14.94
CA SER A 29 -1.41 0.91 -15.62
C SER A 29 -0.96 2.21 -16.29
N CYS A 30 -1.85 2.99 -16.89
CA CYS A 30 -1.46 4.17 -17.70
C CYS A 30 -2.23 5.47 -17.38
N GLY A 31 -3.17 5.44 -16.44
CA GLY A 31 -3.98 6.59 -16.02
C GLY A 31 -5.08 7.01 -17.00
N VAL A 32 -5.13 6.48 -18.22
CA VAL A 32 -6.13 6.86 -19.21
C VAL A 32 -7.52 6.36 -18.80
N GLU A 33 -8.50 7.26 -18.90
CA GLU A 33 -9.89 6.95 -18.57
C GLU A 33 -10.55 6.08 -19.66
N THR A 34 -11.13 4.96 -19.26
CA THR A 34 -11.92 4.08 -20.12
C THR A 34 -13.38 4.10 -19.66
N ALA A 35 -14.23 4.77 -20.44
CA ALA A 35 -15.67 4.82 -20.19
C ALA A 35 -16.29 3.42 -20.34
N LYS A 36 -16.99 2.96 -19.29
CA LYS A 36 -17.69 1.68 -19.28
C LYS A 36 -18.89 1.73 -18.33
N PRO A 37 -19.99 1.01 -18.63
CA PRO A 37 -21.14 0.95 -17.75
C PRO A 37 -20.89 0.01 -16.55
N ILE A 38 -21.68 0.17 -15.48
CA ILE A 38 -21.51 -0.53 -14.19
C ILE A 38 -21.69 -2.06 -14.26
N TRP A 39 -22.24 -2.62 -15.33
CA TRP A 39 -22.36 -4.07 -15.50
C TRP A 39 -21.14 -4.71 -16.17
N VAL A 40 -20.25 -3.92 -16.78
CA VAL A 40 -19.02 -4.44 -17.38
C VAL A 40 -18.02 -4.71 -16.25
N ARG A 41 -17.78 -5.99 -15.98
CA ARG A 41 -16.94 -6.49 -14.89
C ARG A 41 -15.45 -6.55 -15.24
N GLU A 42 -15.11 -6.48 -16.51
CA GLU A 42 -13.74 -6.46 -17.01
C GLU A 42 -13.28 -5.01 -17.25
N HIS A 43 -12.02 -4.74 -16.96
CA HIS A 43 -11.34 -3.53 -17.40
C HIS A 43 -10.35 -3.91 -18.49
N SER A 44 -10.63 -3.47 -19.72
CA SER A 44 -9.70 -3.57 -20.86
C SER A 44 -9.34 -2.14 -21.29
N CYS A 45 -8.08 -1.76 -21.15
CA CYS A 45 -7.61 -0.42 -21.47
C CYS A 45 -7.22 -0.31 -22.96
N PRO A 46 -7.91 0.52 -23.76
CA PRO A 46 -7.59 0.67 -25.19
C PRO A 46 -6.26 1.43 -25.43
N SER A 47 -5.75 2.12 -24.40
CA SER A 47 -4.52 2.92 -24.53
C SER A 47 -3.24 2.11 -24.32
N CYS A 48 -3.23 1.13 -23.41
CA CYS A 48 -2.03 0.36 -23.09
C CYS A 48 -2.21 -1.16 -23.20
N GLY A 49 -3.43 -1.65 -23.47
CA GLY A 49 -3.73 -3.08 -23.56
C GLY A 49 -3.81 -3.80 -22.21
N PHE A 50 -3.79 -3.07 -21.09
CA PHE A 50 -3.94 -3.66 -19.76
C PHE A 50 -5.34 -4.25 -19.56
N GLU A 51 -5.41 -5.48 -19.07
CA GLU A 51 -6.66 -6.22 -18.83
C GLU A 51 -6.69 -6.82 -17.41
N CYS A 52 -7.78 -6.59 -16.68
CA CYS A 52 -8.04 -7.24 -15.38
C CYS A 52 -9.53 -7.15 -14.99
N ASP A 53 -9.93 -7.71 -13.84
CA ASP A 53 -11.25 -7.41 -13.26
C ASP A 53 -11.37 -5.92 -12.88
N ARG A 54 -12.54 -5.32 -13.05
CA ARG A 54 -12.79 -3.89 -12.79
C ARG A 54 -12.53 -3.52 -11.33
N ASP A 55 -12.85 -4.40 -10.39
CA ASP A 55 -12.63 -4.14 -8.96
C ASP A 55 -11.14 -4.26 -8.63
N ALA A 56 -10.41 -5.15 -9.31
CA ALA A 56 -8.95 -5.20 -9.22
C ALA A 56 -8.32 -3.90 -9.73
N ASN A 57 -8.75 -3.39 -10.89
CA ASN A 57 -8.31 -2.09 -11.40
C ASN A 57 -8.56 -0.95 -10.39
N ALA A 58 -9.77 -0.91 -9.84
CA ALA A 58 -10.13 0.09 -8.83
C ALA A 58 -9.27 -0.04 -7.57
N ALA A 59 -9.02 -1.25 -7.08
CA ALA A 59 -8.16 -1.50 -5.92
C ALA A 59 -6.71 -1.03 -6.17
N MET A 60 -6.16 -1.27 -7.36
CA MET A 60 -4.83 -0.78 -7.73
C MET A 60 -4.77 0.76 -7.75
N ASN A 61 -5.78 1.42 -8.31
CA ASN A 61 -5.88 2.88 -8.27
C ASN A 61 -5.98 3.43 -6.83
N VAL A 62 -6.79 2.79 -5.97
CA VAL A 62 -6.90 3.16 -4.55
C VAL A 62 -5.55 3.00 -3.83
N LEU A 63 -4.83 1.91 -4.09
CA LEU A 63 -3.52 1.67 -3.50
C LEU A 63 -2.49 2.72 -3.97
N GLN A 64 -2.45 3.05 -5.26
CA GLN A 64 -1.54 4.06 -5.81
C GLN A 64 -1.81 5.45 -5.21
N ARG A 65 -3.08 5.84 -5.11
CA ARG A 65 -3.49 7.08 -4.44
C ARG A 65 -3.10 7.06 -2.96
N GLY A 66 -3.27 5.93 -2.28
CA GLY A 66 -2.93 5.78 -0.87
C GLY A 66 -1.43 5.96 -0.60
N PHE A 67 -0.58 5.39 -1.46
CA PHE A 67 0.86 5.61 -1.40
C PHE A 67 1.23 7.08 -1.66
N SER A 68 0.59 7.70 -2.64
CA SER A 68 0.80 9.12 -2.96
C SER A 68 0.45 10.05 -1.79
N GLU A 69 -0.69 9.82 -1.12
CA GLU A 69 -1.10 10.58 0.08
C GLU A 69 -0.12 10.39 1.26
N LEU A 70 0.50 9.22 1.37
CA LEU A 70 1.49 8.91 2.40
C LEU A 70 2.90 9.42 2.07
N GLY A 71 3.13 9.99 0.88
CA GLY A 71 4.45 10.38 0.40
C GLY A 71 5.39 9.18 0.20
N LEU A 72 4.82 8.00 -0.05
CA LEU A 72 5.54 6.77 -0.34
C LEU A 72 5.50 6.54 -1.86
N GLU A 73 6.64 6.20 -2.45
CA GLU A 73 6.66 5.78 -3.85
C GLU A 73 6.17 4.33 -3.97
N TRP A 74 5.54 4.03 -5.10
CA TRP A 74 5.20 2.66 -5.43
C TRP A 74 6.50 1.87 -5.59
N PRO A 75 6.68 0.73 -4.91
CA PRO A 75 7.85 -0.11 -5.15
C PRO A 75 7.76 -0.65 -6.57
N GLU A 76 8.65 -0.19 -7.45
CA GLU A 76 8.74 -0.68 -8.83
C GLU A 76 9.06 -2.19 -8.85
N ASP A 77 9.78 -2.66 -7.83
CA ASP A 77 10.19 -4.05 -7.65
C ASP A 77 10.06 -4.50 -6.19
N THR A 78 9.66 -5.76 -5.97
CA THR A 78 9.96 -6.44 -4.71
C THR A 78 11.48 -6.49 -4.53
N PRO A 79 12.04 -6.03 -3.40
CA PRO A 79 13.47 -6.18 -3.15
C PRO A 79 13.82 -7.66 -3.27
N VAL A 80 14.85 -7.97 -4.08
CA VAL A 80 15.41 -9.31 -4.22
C VAL A 80 15.51 -9.95 -2.85
N GLU A 81 14.96 -11.16 -2.70
CA GLU A 81 15.13 -11.93 -1.47
C GLU A 81 16.63 -11.95 -1.14
N THR A 82 16.98 -11.36 0.00
CA THR A 82 18.35 -11.38 0.47
C THR A 82 18.63 -12.82 0.84
N ALA A 83 19.33 -13.55 -0.04
CA ALA A 83 19.73 -14.92 0.21
C ALA A 83 20.46 -14.98 1.55
N LEU A 84 19.86 -15.68 2.52
CA LEU A 84 20.56 -16.02 3.75
C LEU A 84 21.74 -16.92 3.38
N PRO A 85 22.94 -16.71 3.94
CA PRO A 85 24.05 -17.62 3.71
C PRO A 85 23.69 -19.00 4.29
N THR A 86 23.34 -19.94 3.42
CA THR A 86 23.34 -21.36 3.73
C THR A 86 24.80 -21.76 3.90
N ASP A 87 25.12 -22.38 5.04
CA ASP A 87 26.41 -22.92 5.43
C ASP A 87 27.36 -21.97 6.19
N THR A 88 27.04 -21.72 7.46
CA THR A 88 28.07 -21.66 8.50
C THR A 88 27.53 -22.31 9.78
N HIS A 89 28.02 -23.51 10.11
CA HIS A 89 27.53 -24.34 11.22
C HIS A 89 27.81 -23.78 12.63
N SER A 90 28.34 -22.57 12.77
CA SER A 90 28.42 -21.85 14.04
C SER A 90 28.69 -20.37 13.83
N VAL A 91 27.86 -19.48 14.37
CA VAL A 91 28.16 -18.05 14.49
C VAL A 91 28.26 -17.67 15.97
N SER A 92 29.31 -16.93 16.32
CA SER A 92 29.46 -16.35 17.66
C SER A 92 28.42 -15.25 17.86
N ALA A 93 27.79 -15.21 19.04
CA ALA A 93 26.79 -14.21 19.40
C ALA A 93 27.41 -12.79 19.44
N LYS A 94 27.60 -12.18 18.27
CA LYS A 94 27.91 -10.75 18.13
C LYS A 94 26.69 -10.06 17.56
N ARG A 95 25.88 -9.57 18.50
CA ARG A 95 24.98 -8.41 18.44
C ARG A 95 24.46 -8.07 17.04
N VAL A 96 23.24 -8.54 16.77
CA VAL A 96 22.39 -7.99 15.71
C VAL A 96 22.21 -6.50 16.00
N ILE A 97 22.56 -5.66 15.04
CA ILE A 97 22.14 -4.26 15.02
C ILE A 97 20.82 -4.30 14.27
N GLU A 98 19.69 -4.16 14.99
CA GLU A 98 18.44 -3.85 14.33
C GLU A 98 18.65 -2.51 13.62
N THR A 99 18.77 -2.56 12.29
CA THR A 99 18.44 -1.39 11.49
C THR A 99 16.93 -1.27 11.62
N GLY A 100 16.50 -0.47 12.59
CA GLY A 100 15.09 -0.24 12.84
C GLY A 100 14.39 0.08 11.53
N SER A 101 13.18 -0.45 11.37
CA SER A 101 12.23 0.04 10.38
C SER A 101 12.23 1.57 10.41
N PRO A 102 12.02 2.27 9.28
CA PRO A 102 11.85 3.72 9.29
C PRO A 102 10.55 4.07 10.01
N CYS A 103 10.58 3.99 11.33
CA CYS A 103 9.58 4.51 12.22
C CYS A 103 9.75 6.03 12.24
N LEU A 104 8.60 6.69 12.10
CA LEU A 104 8.43 8.14 12.06
C LEU A 104 9.31 8.85 13.11
N LYS A 105 10.02 9.90 12.70
CA LYS A 105 10.85 10.75 13.57
C LYS A 105 10.05 11.74 14.42
N GLU A 106 8.74 11.55 14.56
CA GLU A 106 7.90 12.47 15.31
C GLU A 106 7.39 11.84 16.61
N PRO A 107 7.69 12.44 17.78
CA PRO A 107 7.17 11.94 19.04
C PRO A 107 5.65 12.17 19.11
N THR A 108 4.91 11.12 19.47
CA THR A 108 3.49 11.22 19.83
C THR A 108 3.35 12.20 20.99
N LYS A 109 2.61 13.30 20.79
CA LYS A 109 2.28 14.23 21.88
C LYS A 109 1.49 13.48 22.95
N ALA A 110 1.97 13.55 24.19
CA ALA A 110 1.31 12.94 25.34
C ALA A 110 -0.12 13.50 25.49
N ALA A 111 -1.11 12.60 25.47
CA ALA A 111 -2.49 12.96 25.77
C ALA A 111 -2.61 13.28 27.28
N THR A 112 -2.85 14.56 27.60
CA THR A 112 -3.25 14.98 28.94
C THR A 112 -4.67 14.50 29.21
N ARG A 113 -4.85 13.58 30.17
CA ARG A 113 -6.17 13.30 30.75
C ARG A 113 -6.59 14.52 31.58
N GLN A 114 -7.63 15.22 31.16
CA GLN A 114 -8.45 16.04 32.06
C GLN A 114 -9.65 15.19 32.45
N GLY A 115 -9.91 15.14 33.76
CA GLY A 115 -10.87 14.25 34.42
C GLY A 115 -12.32 14.63 34.25
#